data_AF-H0QVJ8-F1
#
_entry.id   AF-H0QVJ8-F1
#
_cell.length_a   1.000
_cell.length_b   1.000
_cell.length_c   1.000
_cell.angle_alpha   90.00
_cell.angle_beta   90.00
_cell.angle_gamma   90.00
#
_symmetry.space_group_name_H-M   'P 1'
#
loop_
_entity.id
_entity.type
_entity.pdbx_description
1 polymer ?
#
loop_
_entity_poly.entity_id
_entity_poly.type
_entity_poly.pdbx_seq_one_letter_code
_entity_poly.pdbx_strand_id
1 'polypeptide(L)'
;WDLVAWGVELGTAYTELTDPVEQRRRLTAQSLLAAGGDPEAMELDEDFLQALEYAMPPTGGLGLGVDRIAMLITGQSIRESLAFPLVKPV
;
A
#
# COMPACT_ATOMS: atom_id res chain seq x y z
N TRP A 1 3.97 1.02 -11.13
CA TRP A 1 3.94 -0.19 -11.95
C TRP A 1 3.61 -1.34 -11.03
N ASP A 2 2.87 -2.31 -11.54
CA ASP A 2 2.46 -3.48 -10.77
C ASP A 2 3.15 -4.71 -11.35
N LEU A 3 3.75 -5.52 -10.48
CA LEU A 3 4.24 -6.84 -10.83
C LEU A 3 3.09 -7.83 -10.66
N VAL A 4 2.58 -8.33 -11.77
CA VAL A 4 1.52 -9.33 -11.81
C VAL A 4 2.07 -10.62 -12.39
N ALA A 5 1.86 -11.74 -11.70
CA ALA A 5 2.19 -13.07 -12.20
C ALA A 5 1.11 -14.07 -11.79
N TRP A 6 0.79 -15.04 -12.67
CA TRP A 6 -0.26 -16.03 -12.41
C TRP A 6 -1.63 -15.43 -12.01
N GLY A 7 -1.94 -14.24 -12.55
CA GLY A 7 -3.20 -13.55 -12.25
C GLY A 7 -3.27 -12.90 -10.86
N VAL A 8 -2.15 -12.84 -10.13
CA VAL A 8 -2.05 -12.24 -8.80
C VAL A 8 -1.02 -11.11 -8.81
N GLU A 9 -1.34 -10.00 -8.13
CA GLU A 9 -0.39 -8.91 -7.87
C GLU A 9 0.62 -9.33 -6.81
N LEU A 10 1.91 -9.32 -7.14
CA LEU A 10 3.00 -9.68 -6.24
C LEU A 10 3.61 -8.47 -5.54
N GLY A 11 3.50 -7.30 -6.16
CA GLY A 11 3.97 -6.05 -5.59
C GLY A 11 3.72 -4.86 -6.50
N THR A 12 3.86 -3.68 -5.91
CA THR A 12 3.73 -2.40 -6.61
C THR A 12 4.95 -1.54 -6.32
N ALA A 13 5.32 -0.71 -7.28
CA ALA A 13 6.39 0.26 -7.13
C ALA A 13 6.11 1.52 -7.93
N TYR A 14 6.57 2.65 -7.41
CA TYR A 14 6.36 3.94 -8.03
C TYR A 14 7.51 4.88 -7.70
N THR A 15 7.71 5.88 -8.57
CA THR A 15 8.45 7.06 -8.18
C THR A 15 7.60 7.81 -7.16
N GLU A 16 8.17 8.06 -5.99
CA GLU A 16 7.48 8.72 -4.89
C GLU A 16 7.03 10.13 -5.30
N LEU A 17 5.81 10.49 -4.92
CA LEU A 17 5.33 11.85 -5.07
C LEU A 17 5.94 12.70 -3.95
N THR A 18 6.99 13.44 -4.28
CA THR A 18 7.72 14.26 -3.30
C THR A 18 7.23 15.71 -3.23
N ASP A 19 6.29 16.11 -4.08
CA ASP A 19 5.70 17.46 -4.07
C ASP A 19 4.62 17.55 -2.97
N PRO A 20 4.85 18.31 -1.87
CA PRO A 20 3.91 18.39 -0.76
C PRO A 20 2.58 19.08 -1.14
N VAL A 21 2.58 19.99 -2.12
CA VAL A 21 1.36 20.69 -2.55
C VAL A 21 0.44 19.74 -3.30
N GLU A 22 0.99 18.97 -4.22
CA GLU A 22 0.24 17.95 -4.96
C GLU A 22 -0.18 16.79 -4.04
N GLN A 23 0.67 16.38 -3.10
CA GLN A 23 0.32 15.34 -2.12
C GLN A 23 -0.85 15.80 -1.22
N ARG A 24 -0.83 17.04 -0.72
CA ARG A 24 -1.94 17.62 0.06
C ARG A 24 -3.23 17.61 -0.74
N ARG A 25 -3.20 18.06 -2.00
CA ARG A 25 -4.37 18.07 -2.89
C ARG A 25 -4.99 16.67 -3.02
N ARG A 26 -4.16 15.63 -3.15
CA ARG A 26 -4.62 14.23 -3.26
C ARG A 26 -5.22 13.71 -1.96
N LEU A 27 -4.55 13.92 -0.83
CA LEU A 27 -5.05 13.48 0.48
C LEU A 27 -6.33 14.22 0.88
N THR A 28 -6.47 15.50 0.55
CA THR A 28 -7.75 16.22 0.75
C THR A 28 -8.88 15.60 -0.09
N ALA A 29 -8.61 15.27 -1.35
CA ALA A 29 -9.62 14.61 -2.19
C ALA A 29 -10.00 13.22 -1.65
N GLN A 30 -9.04 12.44 -1.17
CA GLN A 30 -9.29 11.13 -0.53
C GLN A 30 -10.08 11.27 0.78
N SER A 31 -9.75 12.26 1.62
CA SER A 31 -10.48 12.52 2.87
C SER A 31 -11.95 12.89 2.62
N LEU A 32 -12.25 13.59 1.52
CA LEU A 32 -13.63 13.85 1.11
C LEU A 32 -14.37 12.57 0.66
N LEU A 33 -13.67 11.61 0.03
CA LEU A 33 -14.25 10.29 -0.27
C LEU A 33 -14.53 9.50 1.01
N ALA A 34 -13.62 9.55 1.99
CA ALA A 34 -13.81 8.94 3.30
C ALA A 34 -15.04 9.53 4.02
N ALA A 35 -15.18 10.86 4.03
CA ALA A 35 -16.37 11.53 4.54
C ALA A 35 -17.67 11.16 3.77
N GLY A 36 -17.52 10.79 2.50
CA GLY A 36 -18.59 10.25 1.66
C GLY A 36 -18.95 8.77 1.94
N GLY A 37 -18.23 8.11 2.86
CA GLY A 37 -18.51 6.75 3.30
C GLY A 37 -17.62 5.67 2.68
N ASP A 38 -16.53 6.03 2.01
CA ASP A 38 -15.53 5.07 1.53
C ASP A 38 -14.56 4.69 2.68
N PRO A 39 -14.62 3.45 3.22
CA PRO A 39 -13.77 3.05 4.35
C PRO A 39 -12.32 2.75 3.95
N GLU A 40 -12.01 2.67 2.65
CA GLU A 40 -10.65 2.38 2.16
C GLU A 40 -9.91 3.66 1.71
N ALA A 41 -10.61 4.80 1.63
CA ALA A 41 -10.02 6.06 1.24
C ALA A 41 -9.03 6.57 2.29
N MET A 42 -7.95 7.18 1.81
CA MET A 42 -6.89 7.71 2.67
C MET A 42 -7.34 8.94 3.45
N GLU A 43 -6.87 9.07 4.68
CA GLU A 43 -7.07 10.24 5.52
C GLU A 43 -6.03 11.33 5.22
N LEU A 44 -6.32 12.57 5.66
CA LEU A 44 -5.37 13.67 5.60
C LEU A 44 -4.36 13.56 6.75
N ASP A 45 -3.09 13.28 6.44
CA ASP A 45 -2.00 13.18 7.40
C ASP A 45 -1.12 14.45 7.35
N GLU A 46 -1.31 15.34 8.33
CA GLU A 46 -0.58 16.61 8.40
C GLU A 46 0.90 16.42 8.76
N ASP A 47 1.24 15.43 9.59
CA ASP A 47 2.62 15.18 10.01
C ASP A 47 3.44 14.65 8.80
N PHE A 48 2.85 13.79 7.99
CA PHE A 48 3.46 13.32 6.74
C PHE A 48 3.65 14.46 5.73
N LEU A 49 2.65 15.32 5.56
CA LEU A 49 2.75 16.49 4.66
C LEU A 49 3.84 17.46 5.13
N GLN A 50 3.91 17.73 6.43
CA GLN A 50 4.97 18.54 7.01
C GLN A 50 6.35 17.90 6.78
N ALA A 51 6.47 16.57 6.89
CA ALA A 51 7.73 15.87 6.59
C ALA A 51 8.16 16.05 5.12
N LEU A 52 7.23 16.03 4.16
CA LEU A 52 7.53 16.27 2.74
C LEU A 52 8.00 17.70 2.48
N GLU A 53 7.50 18.69 3.22
CA GLU A 53 7.92 20.10 3.12
C GLU A 53 9.39 20.32 3.49
N TYR A 54 10.00 19.40 4.26
CA TYR A 54 11.45 19.39 4.51
C TYR A 54 12.29 18.86 3.33
N ALA A 55 11.71 18.81 2.14
CA ALA A 55 12.35 18.44 0.87
C ALA A 55 12.80 16.99 0.82
N MET A 56 11.81 16.08 0.76
CA MET A 56 12.07 14.69 0.38
C MET A 56 12.76 14.63 -1.00
N PRO A 57 13.93 13.97 -1.11
CA PRO A 57 14.62 13.85 -2.39
C PRO A 57 13.85 12.92 -3.35
N PRO A 58 14.05 13.02 -4.67
CA PRO A 58 13.49 12.08 -5.63
C PRO A 58 13.82 10.63 -5.23
N THR A 59 12.78 9.86 -4.95
CA THR A 59 12.87 8.51 -4.38
C THR A 59 11.96 7.55 -5.13
N GLY A 60 12.23 6.25 -5.06
CA GLY A 60 11.30 5.21 -5.49
C GLY A 60 10.97 4.25 -4.36
N GLY A 61 9.70 3.89 -4.23
CA GLY A 61 9.22 2.88 -3.30
C GLY A 61 8.88 1.57 -4.00
N LEU A 62 9.00 0.46 -3.26
CA LEU A 62 8.61 -0.88 -3.67
C LEU A 62 7.97 -1.61 -2.49
N GLY A 63 6.76 -2.11 -2.70
CA GLY A 63 6.09 -3.05 -1.80
C GLY A 63 6.03 -4.44 -2.44
N LEU A 64 6.32 -5.47 -1.65
CA LEU A 64 6.24 -6.87 -2.07
C LEU A 64 5.42 -7.68 -1.05
N GLY A 65 4.47 -8.47 -1.53
CA GLY A 65 3.73 -9.41 -0.69
C GLY A 65 4.56 -10.67 -0.44
N VAL A 66 5.27 -10.75 0.68
CA VAL A 66 6.15 -11.89 1.02
C VAL A 66 5.37 -13.22 1.01
N ASP A 67 4.16 -13.25 1.59
CA ASP A 67 3.31 -14.45 1.57
C ASP A 67 2.93 -14.83 0.15
N ARG A 68 2.62 -13.87 -0.72
CA ARG A 68 2.29 -14.13 -2.13
C ARG A 68 3.49 -14.68 -2.90
N ILE A 69 4.70 -14.21 -2.59
CA ILE A 69 5.94 -14.74 -3.16
C ILE A 69 6.17 -16.18 -2.67
N ALA A 70 6.00 -16.44 -1.38
CA ALA A 70 6.11 -17.78 -0.82
C ALA A 70 5.10 -18.75 -1.45
N MET A 71 3.84 -18.32 -1.59
CA MET A 71 2.79 -19.08 -2.29
C MET A 71 3.16 -19.36 -3.75
N LEU A 72 3.69 -18.37 -4.47
CA LEU A 72 4.11 -18.53 -5.87
C LEU A 72 5.24 -19.56 -6.01
N ILE A 73 6.23 -19.52 -5.12
CA ILE A 73 7.39 -20.43 -5.15
C ILE A 73 6.98 -21.86 -4.76
N THR A 74 6.10 -21.99 -3.77
CA THR A 74 5.72 -23.30 -3.20
C THR A 74 4.50 -23.93 -3.85
N GLY A 75 3.69 -23.15 -4.57
CA GLY A 75 2.39 -23.57 -5.09
C GLY A 75 1.34 -23.80 -4.01
N GLN A 76 1.58 -23.36 -2.77
CA GLN A 76 0.68 -23.55 -1.63
C GLN A 76 -0.25 -22.35 -1.43
N SER A 77 -1.34 -22.55 -0.68
CA SER A 77 -2.22 -21.46 -0.26
C SER A 77 -1.60 -20.64 0.88
N ILE A 78 -2.14 -19.45 1.13
CA ILE A 78 -1.67 -18.56 2.22
C ILE A 78 -1.74 -19.24 3.60
N ARG A 79 -2.78 -20.06 3.84
CA ARG A 79 -2.96 -20.75 5.13
C ARG A 79 -1.91 -21.83 5.36
N GLU A 80 -1.45 -22.46 4.30
CA GLU A 80 -0.39 -23.48 4.34
C GLU A 80 0.99 -22.83 4.45
N SER A 81 1.14 -21.60 3.94
CA SER A 81 2.39 -20.83 4.00
C SER A 81 2.66 -20.21 5.38
N LEU A 82 1.62 -19.99 6.19
CA LEU A 82 1.71 -19.39 7.53
C LEU A 82 1.85 -20.47 8.60
N ALA A 83 2.80 -20.32 9.53
CA ALA A 83 2.98 -21.26 10.64
C ALA A 83 1.77 -21.32 11.59
N PHE A 84 1.10 -20.17 11.80
CA PHE A 84 -0.06 -20.04 12.69
C PHE A 84 -1.11 -19.11 12.05
N PRO A 85 -1.91 -19.60 11.09
CA PRO A 85 -2.92 -18.78 10.43
C PRO A 85 -4.06 -18.42 11.39
N LEU A 86 -4.65 -17.22 11.24
CA LEU A 86 -5.83 -16.82 12.00
C LEU A 86 -7.00 -17.79 11.71
N VAL A 87 -7.52 -18.40 12.78
CA VAL A 87 -8.69 -19.29 12.73
C VAL A 87 -9.90 -18.62 13.37
N LYS A 88 -11.10 -18.92 12.88
CA LYS A 88 -12.33 -18.51 13.55
C LYS A 88 -12.43 -19.28 14.87
N PRO A 89 -12.65 -18.61 16.02
CA PRO A 89 -12.95 -19.28 17.27
C PRO A 89 -14.16 -20.22 17.12
N VAL A 90 -14.13 -21.32 17.85
CA VAL A 90 -15.21 -22.32 17.88
C VAL A 90 -16.38 -21.84 18.74
#